data_AF-A0A8I1Y598-F1
#
_entry.id   AF-A0A8I1Y598-F1
#
_cell.length_a   1.000
_cell.length_b   1.000
_cell.length_c   1.000
_cell.angle_alpha   90.00
_cell.angle_beta   90.00
_cell.angle_gamma   90.00
#
_symmetry.space_group_name_H-M   'P 1'
#
loop_
_entity.id
_entity.type
_entity.pdbx_description
1 polymer ?
#
loop_
_entity_poly.entity_id
_entity_poly.type
_entity_poly.pdbx_seq_one_letter_code
_entity_poly.pdbx_strand_id
1 'polypeptide(L)'
;MESTGVYWIPVYEILQQRGFEVILVNARYAKNVPGRKTDVSDAAWLRQLHSYGLLRGSFRPDAEIATLRAYLRQRERLVEYAVAHIQRMQKALMEMNLQLHHVVTDITGATGMRIIRAIAES
;
A
#
# COMPACT_ATOMS: atom_id res chain seq x y z
N MET A 1 -19.88 -5.51 2.17
CA MET A 1 -18.63 -5.97 2.81
C MET A 1 -18.00 -4.76 3.48
N GLU A 2 -17.68 -4.84 4.77
CA GLU A 2 -16.87 -3.78 5.40
C GLU A 2 -15.43 -3.92 4.93
N SER A 3 -14.90 -2.83 4.37
CA SER A 3 -13.58 -2.78 3.76
C SER A 3 -12.53 -2.46 4.82
N THR A 4 -11.99 -3.47 5.49
CA THR A 4 -10.78 -3.30 6.32
C THR A 4 -9.54 -3.52 5.45
N GLY A 5 -8.70 -2.49 5.30
CA GLY A 5 -7.44 -2.59 4.54
C GLY A 5 -7.64 -2.71 3.02
N VAL A 6 -6.82 -3.55 2.37
CA VAL A 6 -6.78 -3.72 0.89
C VAL A 6 -7.65 -4.87 0.37
N TYR A 7 -8.28 -5.65 1.26
CA TYR A 7 -9.00 -6.89 0.89
C TYR A 7 -10.25 -6.68 0.04
N TRP A 8 -10.78 -5.46 -0.02
CA TRP A 8 -11.91 -5.11 -0.88
C TRP A 8 -11.54 -5.06 -2.37
N ILE A 9 -10.27 -4.83 -2.71
CA ILE A 9 -9.81 -4.68 -4.09
C ILE A 9 -10.15 -5.93 -4.93
N PRO A 10 -9.74 -7.16 -4.55
CA PRO A 10 -10.05 -8.34 -5.36
C PRO A 10 -11.55 -8.62 -5.47
N VAL A 11 -12.32 -8.38 -4.40
CA VAL A 11 -13.78 -8.57 -4.42
C VAL A 11 -14.44 -7.57 -5.37
N TYR A 12 -14.02 -6.31 -5.34
CA TYR A 12 -14.48 -5.27 -6.25
C TYR A 12 -14.21 -5.66 -7.70
N GLU A 13 -12.98 -6.09 -8.01
CA GLU A 13 -12.56 -6.45 -9.36
C GLU A 13 -13.33 -7.65 -9.91
N ILE A 14 -13.51 -8.71 -9.12
CA ILE A 14 -14.28 -9.89 -9.53
C ILE A 14 -15.75 -9.53 -9.79
N LEU A 15 -16.37 -8.72 -8.92
CA LEU A 15 -17.76 -8.31 -9.09
C LEU A 15 -17.93 -7.41 -10.34
N GLN A 16 -16.99 -6.49 -10.57
CA GLN A 16 -16.97 -5.64 -11.76
C GLN A 16 -16.82 -6.48 -13.05
N GLN A 17 -15.92 -7.48 -13.06
CA GLN A 17 -15.74 -8.40 -14.19
C GLN A 17 -16.99 -9.24 -14.48
N ARG A 18 -17.79 -9.55 -13.45
CA ARG A 18 -19.08 -10.25 -13.60
C ARG A 18 -20.23 -9.35 -14.04
N GLY A 19 -19.97 -8.08 -14.32
CA GLY A 19 -20.97 -7.12 -14.80
C GLY A 19 -21.83 -6.48 -13.71
N PHE A 20 -21.45 -6.61 -12.44
CA PHE A 20 -22.16 -5.91 -11.35
C PHE A 20 -21.74 -4.43 -11.30
N GLU A 21 -22.71 -3.56 -11.04
CA GLU A 21 -22.43 -2.19 -10.61
C GLU A 21 -21.93 -2.22 -9.16
N VAL A 22 -20.64 -1.95 -8.96
CA VAL A 22 -20.01 -1.99 -7.64
C VAL A 22 -19.72 -0.57 -7.16
N ILE A 23 -20.43 -0.16 -6.11
CA ILE A 23 -20.26 1.15 -5.48
C ILE A 23 -19.34 1.02 -4.26
N LEU A 24 -18.17 1.66 -4.33
CA LEU A 24 -17.28 1.78 -3.18
C LEU A 24 -17.73 2.96 -2.31
N VAL A 25 -18.06 2.74 -1.04
CA VAL A 25 -18.51 3.82 -0.14
C VAL A 25 -17.52 4.06 0.98
N ASN A 26 -17.27 5.33 1.32
CA ASN A 26 -16.48 5.70 2.48
C ASN A 26 -17.25 5.36 3.76
N ALA A 27 -16.69 4.48 4.58
CA ALA A 27 -17.32 4.04 5.84
C ALA A 27 -17.61 5.19 6.82
N ARG A 28 -16.79 6.26 6.82
CA ARG A 28 -17.04 7.44 7.67
C ARG A 28 -18.32 8.14 7.27
N TYR A 29 -18.60 8.24 5.96
CA TYR A 29 -19.81 8.87 5.47
C TYR A 29 -21.05 8.04 5.81
N ALA A 30 -21.01 6.72 5.58
CA ALA A 30 -22.12 5.82 5.88
C ALA A 30 -22.47 5.72 7.39
N LYS A 31 -21.47 5.89 8.27
CA LYS A 31 -21.66 5.88 9.73
C LYS A 31 -22.25 7.19 10.27
N ASN A 32 -22.04 8.30 9.59
CA ASN A 32 -22.47 9.63 10.05
C ASN A 32 -23.84 10.06 9.52
N VAL A 33 -24.59 9.18 8.84
CA VAL A 33 -25.93 9.50 8.36
C VAL A 33 -26.93 9.49 9.54
N PRO A 34 -27.69 10.59 9.78
CA PRO A 34 -28.68 10.65 10.85
C PRO A 34 -29.78 9.59 10.72
N GLY A 35 -30.37 9.18 11.84
CA GLY A 35 -31.50 8.24 11.85
C GLY A 35 -31.10 6.76 11.92
N ARG A 36 -29.80 6.45 12.12
CA ARG A 36 -29.34 5.09 12.42
C ARG A 36 -29.79 4.69 13.83
N LYS A 37 -30.57 3.61 13.93
CA LYS A 37 -30.85 2.94 15.21
C LYS A 37 -29.67 2.05 15.62
N THR A 38 -29.40 1.96 16.92
CA THR A 38 -28.27 1.23 17.49
C THR A 38 -28.30 -0.27 17.18
N ASP A 39 -29.50 -0.86 17.08
CA ASP A 39 -29.70 -2.31 16.91
C ASP A 39 -29.77 -2.77 15.44
N VAL A 40 -29.47 -1.87 14.49
CA VAL A 40 -29.50 -2.20 13.06
C VAL A 40 -28.12 -2.69 12.64
N SER A 41 -28.07 -3.90 12.07
CA SER A 41 -26.85 -4.45 11.48
C SER A 41 -26.33 -3.54 10.36
N ASP A 42 -25.00 -3.44 10.20
CA ASP A 42 -24.39 -2.58 9.18
C ASP A 42 -24.88 -2.92 7.77
N ALA A 43 -25.13 -4.21 7.48
CA ALA A 43 -25.66 -4.64 6.19
C ALA A 43 -27.09 -4.12 5.93
N ALA A 44 -27.98 -4.18 6.93
CA ALA A 44 -29.33 -3.65 6.81
C ALA A 44 -29.32 -2.12 6.68
N TRP A 45 -28.44 -1.45 7.44
CA TRP A 45 -28.26 0.00 7.36
C TRP A 45 -27.75 0.44 5.98
N LEU A 46 -26.72 -0.23 5.45
CA LEU A 46 -26.18 0.06 4.11
C LEU A 46 -27.23 -0.17 3.02
N ARG A 47 -28.03 -1.24 3.12
CA ARG A 47 -29.14 -1.49 2.19
C ARG A 47 -30.16 -0.35 2.19
N GLN A 48 -30.54 0.13 3.38
CA GLN A 48 -31.49 1.23 3.52
C GLN A 48 -30.95 2.54 2.93
N LEU A 49 -29.67 2.85 3.19
CA LEU A 49 -29.03 4.01 2.58
C LEU A 49 -28.94 3.90 1.06
N HIS A 50 -28.64 2.70 0.54
CA HIS A 50 -28.60 2.45 -0.90
C HIS A 50 -29.98 2.66 -1.55
N SER A 51 -31.05 2.14 -0.94
CA SER A 51 -32.42 2.30 -1.48
C SER A 51 -32.90 3.74 -1.52
N TYR A 52 -32.39 4.60 -0.63
CA TYR A 52 -32.69 6.03 -0.61
C TYR A 52 -31.73 6.88 -1.45
N GLY A 53 -30.74 6.27 -2.11
CA GLY A 53 -29.73 7.01 -2.88
C GLY A 53 -28.79 7.85 -2.02
N LEU A 54 -28.73 7.57 -0.71
CA LEU A 54 -27.91 8.32 0.25
C LEU A 54 -26.45 7.85 0.29
N LEU A 55 -26.08 6.83 -0.50
CA LEU A 55 -24.71 6.37 -0.61
C LEU A 55 -23.97 7.12 -1.71
N ARG A 56 -22.97 7.90 -1.33
CA ARG A 56 -22.07 8.53 -2.29
C ARG A 56 -20.91 7.59 -2.62
N GLY A 57 -20.78 7.25 -3.90
CA GLY A 57 -19.63 6.52 -4.43
C GLY A 57 -18.33 7.29 -4.21
N SER A 58 -17.32 6.57 -3.75
CA SER A 58 -15.94 7.03 -3.67
C SER A 58 -15.32 6.98 -5.05
N PHE A 59 -14.54 7.99 -5.39
CA PHE A 59 -13.82 8.00 -6.66
C PHE A 59 -12.77 6.89 -6.69
N ARG A 60 -12.85 6.01 -7.68
CA ARG A 60 -11.80 5.06 -8.06
C ARG A 60 -11.36 5.42 -9.49
N PRO A 61 -10.06 5.65 -9.74
CA PRO A 61 -9.56 5.77 -11.09
C PRO A 61 -9.81 4.49 -11.91
N ASP A 62 -9.84 4.62 -13.23
CA ASP A 62 -9.93 3.46 -14.13
C ASP A 62 -8.80 2.47 -13.88
N ALA A 63 -9.02 1.21 -14.25
CA ALA A 63 -8.14 0.09 -13.92
C ALA A 63 -6.68 0.35 -14.33
N GLU A 64 -6.45 0.94 -15.50
CA GLU A 64 -5.12 1.30 -16.00
C GLU A 64 -4.43 2.35 -15.12
N ILE A 65 -5.16 3.41 -14.75
CA ILE A 65 -4.65 4.48 -13.88
C ILE A 65 -4.39 3.96 -12.47
N ALA A 66 -5.28 3.12 -11.95
CA ALA A 66 -5.12 2.48 -10.64
C ALA A 66 -3.85 1.60 -10.60
N THR A 67 -3.62 0.84 -11.66
CA THR A 67 -2.42 0.00 -11.84
C THR A 67 -1.15 0.86 -11.91
N LEU A 68 -1.14 1.90 -12.74
CA LEU A 68 -0.02 2.84 -12.83
C LEU A 68 0.31 3.48 -11.46
N ARG A 69 -0.71 3.94 -10.72
CA ARG A 69 -0.53 4.49 -9.37
C ARG A 69 0.01 3.47 -8.38
N ALA A 70 -0.30 2.17 -8.53
CA ALA A 70 0.28 1.13 -7.70
C ALA A 70 1.79 1.00 -7.96
N TYR A 71 2.22 0.98 -9.22
CA TYR A 71 3.64 0.95 -9.58
C TYR A 71 4.41 2.18 -9.10
N LEU A 72 3.85 3.38 -9.27
CA LEU A 72 4.49 4.61 -8.80
C LEU A 72 4.70 4.61 -7.27
N ARG A 73 3.69 4.20 -6.51
CA ARG A 73 3.81 4.06 -5.04
C ARG A 73 4.79 2.97 -4.63
N GLN A 74 4.92 1.89 -5.41
CA GLN A 74 5.94 0.88 -5.15
C GLN A 74 7.34 1.46 -5.38
N ARG A 75 7.54 2.17 -6.49
CA ARG A 75 8.82 2.82 -6.80
C ARG A 75 9.23 3.81 -5.71
N GLU A 76 8.31 4.67 -5.28
CA GLU A 76 8.55 5.65 -4.21
C GLU A 76 9.01 4.95 -2.92
N ARG A 77 8.29 3.91 -2.49
CA ARG A 77 8.69 3.11 -1.32
C ARG A 77 10.07 2.46 -1.48
N LEU A 78 10.39 1.92 -2.66
CA LEU A 78 11.72 1.33 -2.91
C LEU A 78 12.83 2.38 -2.82
N VAL A 79 12.58 3.60 -3.30
CA VAL A 79 13.54 4.71 -3.18
C VAL A 79 13.73 5.11 -1.72
N GLU A 80 12.66 5.22 -0.94
CA GLU A 80 12.74 5.48 0.50
C GLU A 80 13.50 4.38 1.25
N TYR A 81 13.21 3.12 0.93
CA TYR A 81 13.87 1.97 1.55
C TYR A 81 15.34 1.85 1.17
N ALA A 82 15.74 2.27 -0.03
CA ALA A 82 17.12 2.20 -0.48
C ALA A 82 18.07 2.88 0.51
N VAL A 83 17.76 4.10 0.96
CA VAL A 83 18.59 4.83 1.94
C VAL A 83 18.67 4.07 3.26
N ALA A 84 17.53 3.56 3.76
CA ALA A 84 17.51 2.79 4.99
C ALA A 84 18.34 1.49 4.88
N HIS A 85 18.31 0.82 3.73
CA HIS A 85 19.12 -0.38 3.48
C HIS A 85 20.62 -0.06 3.41
N ILE A 86 21.01 1.03 2.77
CA ILE A 86 22.40 1.49 2.72
C ILE A 86 22.94 1.76 4.14
N GLN A 87 22.16 2.45 4.97
CA GLN A 87 22.56 2.73 6.36
C GLN A 87 22.68 1.44 7.19
N ARG A 88 21.78 0.47 7.00
CA ARG A 88 21.87 -0.85 7.66
C ARG A 88 23.13 -1.60 7.22
N MET A 89 23.49 -1.56 5.94
CA MET A 89 24.74 -2.16 5.44
C MET A 89 25.97 -1.51 6.07
N GLN A 90 26.03 -0.17 6.13
CA GLN A 90 27.13 0.55 6.78
C GLN A 90 27.26 0.18 8.25
N LYS A 91 26.14 0.12 8.97
CA LYS A 91 26.11 -0.30 10.37
C LYS A 91 26.66 -1.71 10.56
N ALA A 92 26.23 -2.68 9.75
CA ALA A 92 26.73 -4.05 9.82
C ALA A 92 28.24 -4.13 9.58
N LEU A 93 28.76 -3.37 8.60
CA LEU A 93 30.21 -3.30 8.35
C LEU A 93 30.97 -2.70 9.53
N MET A 94 30.45 -1.64 10.16
CA MET A 94 31.07 -1.06 11.36
C MET A 94 31.07 -2.02 12.55
N GLU A 95 30.01 -2.80 12.76
CA GLU A 95 29.93 -3.82 13.81
C GLU A 95 30.96 -4.94 13.60
N MET A 96 31.34 -5.23 12.35
CA MET A 96 32.43 -6.15 12.00
C MET A 96 33.83 -5.49 12.03
N ASN A 97 33.92 -4.25 12.49
CA ASN A 97 35.14 -3.43 12.49
C ASN A 97 35.70 -3.15 11.07
N LEU A 98 34.83 -3.14 10.05
CA LEU A 98 35.16 -2.84 8.66
C LEU A 98 34.74 -1.42 8.30
N GLN A 99 35.71 -0.51 8.25
CA GLN A 99 35.51 0.92 7.97
C GLN A 99 35.46 1.24 6.47
N LEU A 100 34.68 0.47 5.69
CA LEU A 100 34.66 0.54 4.21
C LEU A 100 34.26 1.93 3.69
N HIS A 101 33.36 2.61 4.40
CA HIS A 101 32.86 3.94 4.04
C HIS A 101 33.90 5.07 4.19
N HIS A 102 35.03 4.81 4.87
CA HIS A 102 36.16 5.74 4.93
C HIS A 102 37.11 5.60 3.74
N VAL A 103 37.09 4.44 3.06
CA VAL A 103 38.06 4.09 2.01
C VAL A 103 37.43 4.21 0.61
N VAL A 104 36.12 4.03 0.50
CA VAL A 104 35.39 4.08 -0.77
C VAL A 104 34.36 5.21 -0.74
N THR A 105 34.39 6.06 -1.78
CA THR A 105 33.49 7.21 -1.92
C THR A 105 32.01 6.81 -2.03
N ASP A 106 31.71 5.68 -2.67
CA ASP A 106 30.36 5.12 -2.78
C ASP A 106 30.39 3.61 -2.49
N ILE A 107 29.79 3.22 -1.36
CA ILE A 107 29.70 1.81 -0.93
C ILE A 107 28.73 0.98 -1.79
N THR A 108 27.78 1.62 -2.45
CA THR A 108 26.84 0.99 -3.39
C THR A 108 27.34 0.98 -4.83
N GLY A 109 28.45 1.67 -5.10
CA GLY A 109 29.13 1.66 -6.38
C GLY A 109 29.75 0.31 -6.71
N ALA A 110 30.23 0.16 -7.95
CA ALA A 110 30.75 -1.12 -8.45
C ALA A 110 31.85 -1.72 -7.56
N THR A 111 32.80 -0.90 -7.10
CA THR A 111 33.90 -1.34 -6.23
C THR A 111 33.40 -1.72 -4.83
N GLY A 112 32.57 -0.89 -4.20
CA GLY A 112 32.01 -1.16 -2.87
C GLY A 112 31.19 -2.45 -2.84
N MET A 113 30.30 -2.63 -3.83
CA MET A 113 29.48 -3.84 -3.92
C MET A 113 30.29 -5.10 -4.24
N ARG A 114 31.40 -5.02 -4.99
CA ARG A 114 32.30 -6.16 -5.18
C ARG A 114 32.92 -6.62 -3.87
N ILE A 115 33.38 -5.69 -3.04
CA ILE A 115 33.98 -5.99 -1.73
C ILE A 115 32.92 -6.57 -0.80
N ILE A 116 31.74 -5.95 -0.72
CA ILE A 116 30.65 -6.41 0.15
C ILE A 116 30.18 -7.82 -0.24
N ARG A 117 30.05 -8.11 -1.54
CA ARG A 117 29.69 -9.46 -2.01
C ARG A 117 30.77 -10.48 -1.65
N ALA A 118 32.03 -10.15 -1.83
CA ALA A 118 33.13 -11.04 -1.45
C ALA A 118 33.14 -11.38 0.05
N ILE A 119 32.76 -10.43 0.92
CA ILE A 119 32.61 -10.66 2.37
C ILE A 119 31.37 -11.49 2.69
N ALA A 120 30.26 -11.29 1.97
CA ALA A 120 29.02 -12.03 2.21
C ALA A 120 29.07 -13.48 1.72
N GLU A 121 29.94 -13.77 0.74
CA GLU A 121 30.12 -15.08 0.13
C GLU A 121 31.32 -15.86 0.70
N SER A 122 32.10 -15.25 1.62
CA SER A 122 33.23 -15.88 2.33
C SER A 122 32.80 -16.56 3.62
#